data_AF-A0A7K0BRY7-F1
#
_entry.id   AF-A0A7K0BRY7-F1
#
_cell.length_a   1.000
_cell.length_b   1.000
_cell.length_c   1.000
_cell.angle_alpha   90.00
_cell.angle_beta   90.00
_cell.angle_gamma   90.00
#
_symmetry.space_group_name_H-M   'P 1'
#
loop_
_entity.id
_entity.type
_entity.pdbx_description
1 polymer ?
#
loop_
_entity_poly.entity_id
_entity_poly.type
_entity_poly.pdbx_seq_one_letter_code
_entity_poly.pdbx_strand_id
1 'polypeptide(L)'
;MRRAKGCGVQGFGGRGPRVRGLRCLDGSSLAVVPVPARDRSGTPYEVTLELRRDGVSFGAVGERCGHLLAGLAERVAAARAAGSPQAARWPDPDDRFPEPAGPGREPELFAFRYRERADLASTGELRCTLRTSATWVGPPGATAGGRWRTARRAVVEAWGAGGRGVRAVLTSAELARFLGEVLAEAERAGAGCRVHAARSAR
;
A
#
# COMPACT_ATOMS: atom_id res chain seq x y z
N MET A 1 7.93 45.90 -33.50
CA MET A 1 8.72 45.28 -32.40
C MET A 1 7.77 44.64 -31.39
N ARG A 2 7.95 43.35 -31.14
CA ARG A 2 7.18 42.57 -30.17
C ARG A 2 7.68 42.88 -28.75
N ARG A 3 6.78 43.13 -27.80
CA ARG A 3 7.03 42.86 -26.37
C ARG A 3 5.87 42.06 -25.81
N ALA A 4 6.22 40.86 -25.38
CA ALA A 4 5.40 39.96 -24.60
C ALA A 4 5.64 40.19 -23.10
N LYS A 5 4.80 39.53 -22.31
CA LYS A 5 4.97 39.07 -20.92
C LYS A 5 4.31 39.90 -19.83
N GLY A 6 3.30 39.26 -19.25
CA GLY A 6 2.71 39.56 -17.95
C GLY A 6 1.60 38.57 -17.60
N CYS A 7 1.76 37.28 -17.94
CA CYS A 7 0.83 36.24 -17.51
C CYS A 7 1.14 35.94 -16.03
N GLY A 8 0.30 36.45 -15.13
CA GLY A 8 0.38 36.18 -13.71
C GLY A 8 0.11 34.70 -13.45
N VAL A 9 1.13 33.98 -13.00
CA VAL A 9 0.99 32.61 -12.48
C VAL A 9 0.27 32.73 -11.15
N GLN A 10 -1.03 32.45 -11.16
CA GLN A 10 -1.81 32.26 -9.93
C GLN A 10 -1.30 31.00 -9.25
N GLY A 11 -0.84 31.14 -8.01
CA GLY A 11 -0.41 30.04 -7.17
C GLY A 11 -1.56 29.08 -6.91
N PHE A 12 -1.42 27.85 -7.40
CA PHE A 12 -2.25 26.74 -6.96
C PHE A 12 -1.86 26.39 -5.52
N GLY A 13 -2.59 26.95 -4.56
CA GLY A 13 -2.62 26.51 -3.17
C GLY A 13 -3.19 25.09 -3.07
N GLY A 14 -2.37 24.09 -3.38
CA GLY A 14 -2.72 22.69 -3.22
C GLY A 14 -2.64 22.31 -1.74
N ARG A 15 -3.80 22.09 -1.10
CA ARG A 15 -3.86 21.26 0.11
C ARG A 15 -3.34 19.88 -0.29
N GLY A 16 -2.10 19.59 0.05
CA GLY A 16 -1.47 18.32 -0.25
C GLY A 16 -2.27 17.14 0.34
N PRO A 17 -2.18 15.95 -0.30
CA PRO A 17 -2.83 14.74 0.18
C PRO A 17 -2.42 14.45 1.63
N ARG A 18 -3.39 14.07 2.47
CA ARG A 18 -3.23 13.92 3.94
C ARG A 18 -3.04 12.47 4.38
N VAL A 19 -2.43 11.63 3.54
CA VAL A 19 -2.17 10.24 3.91
C VAL A 19 -1.20 10.23 5.08
N ARG A 20 -1.59 9.65 6.23
CA ARG A 20 -0.66 9.48 7.35
C ARG A 20 0.36 8.42 6.93
N GLY A 21 1.63 8.80 6.90
CA GLY A 21 2.69 7.89 6.48
C GLY A 21 2.83 6.68 7.40
N LEU A 22 3.18 5.53 6.84
CA LEU A 22 3.60 4.35 7.58
C LEU A 22 4.92 4.65 8.28
N ARG A 23 5.05 4.25 9.55
CA ARG A 23 6.31 4.33 10.29
C ARG A 23 7.20 3.16 9.89
N CYS A 24 8.39 3.49 9.40
CA CYS A 24 9.38 2.52 8.96
C CYS A 24 10.31 2.10 10.10
N LEU A 25 10.95 0.94 9.96
CA LEU A 25 11.87 0.38 10.97
C LEU A 25 13.12 1.23 11.18
N ASP A 26 13.53 2.00 10.17
CA ASP A 26 14.65 2.93 10.25
C ASP A 26 14.26 4.31 10.84
N GLY A 27 13.04 4.43 11.35
CA GLY A 27 12.50 5.66 11.93
C GLY A 27 11.90 6.64 10.92
N SER A 28 12.07 6.40 9.62
CA SER A 28 11.47 7.24 8.57
C SER A 28 9.95 7.05 8.45
N SER A 29 9.32 7.93 7.69
CA SER A 29 7.91 7.86 7.32
C SER A 29 7.74 7.61 5.83
N LEU A 30 6.96 6.59 5.47
CA LEU A 30 6.58 6.28 4.09
C LEU A 30 5.13 6.72 3.84
N ALA A 31 4.92 7.74 3.03
CA ALA A 31 3.61 8.06 2.50
C ALA A 31 3.44 7.48 1.09
N VAL A 32 2.28 6.87 0.85
CA VAL A 32 1.86 6.36 -0.47
C VAL A 32 0.70 7.23 -0.93
N VAL A 33 0.95 8.03 -1.95
CA VAL A 33 0.05 9.08 -2.41
C VAL A 33 -0.56 8.65 -3.74
N PRO A 34 -1.88 8.44 -3.83
CA PRO A 34 -2.53 8.18 -5.11
C PRO A 34 -2.59 9.46 -5.94
N VAL A 35 -2.00 9.41 -7.13
CA VAL A 35 -2.02 10.48 -8.13
C VAL A 35 -2.93 10.05 -9.28
N PRO A 36 -4.00 10.80 -9.58
CA PRO A 36 -4.93 10.44 -10.65
C PRO A 36 -4.27 10.55 -12.03
N ALA A 37 -4.32 9.47 -12.79
CA ALA A 37 -4.06 9.49 -14.22
C ALA A 37 -5.30 10.04 -14.95
N ARG A 38 -5.09 11.03 -15.81
CA ARG A 38 -6.15 11.72 -16.54
C ARG A 38 -6.05 11.42 -18.03
N ASP A 39 -7.20 11.24 -18.67
CA ASP A 39 -7.27 11.11 -20.11
C ASP A 39 -7.07 12.47 -20.81
N ARG A 40 -7.16 12.50 -22.14
CA ARG A 40 -7.01 13.74 -22.94
C ARG A 40 -8.09 14.79 -22.63
N SER A 41 -9.23 14.38 -22.06
CA SER A 41 -10.30 15.29 -21.63
C SER A 41 -10.09 15.83 -20.21
N GLY A 42 -9.03 15.37 -19.52
CA GLY A 42 -8.75 15.73 -18.14
C GLY A 42 -9.53 14.90 -17.11
N THR A 43 -10.26 13.87 -17.56
CA THR A 43 -11.06 12.99 -16.70
C THR A 43 -10.16 11.98 -16.02
N PRO A 44 -10.13 11.92 -14.67
CA PRO A 44 -9.43 10.87 -13.95
C PRO A 44 -10.04 9.51 -14.24
N TYR A 45 -9.23 8.55 -14.70
CA TYR A 45 -9.69 7.18 -14.91
C TYR A 45 -8.96 6.19 -14.01
N GLU A 46 -7.73 6.49 -13.58
CA GLU A 46 -6.86 5.57 -12.82
C GLU A 46 -5.99 6.28 -11.80
N VAL A 47 -5.24 5.51 -11.00
CA VAL A 47 -4.24 6.03 -10.06
C VAL A 47 -2.87 5.40 -10.29
N THR A 48 -1.85 6.24 -10.20
CA THR A 48 -0.44 5.85 -9.98
C THR A 48 -0.10 6.21 -8.54
N LEU A 49 0.76 5.43 -7.88
CA LEU A 49 1.16 5.70 -6.50
C LEU A 49 2.50 6.44 -6.49
N GLU A 50 2.51 7.66 -5.99
CA GLU A 50 3.73 8.37 -5.66
C GLU A 50 4.21 7.94 -4.26
N LEU A 51 5.48 7.60 -4.15
CA LEU A 51 6.14 7.18 -2.92
C LEU A 51 6.90 8.37 -2.33
N ARG A 52 6.61 8.72 -1.08
CA ARG A 52 7.30 9.79 -0.36
C ARG A 52 7.94 9.27 0.92
N ARG A 53 9.21 9.60 1.13
CA ARG A 53 9.96 9.33 2.34
C ARG A 53 10.17 10.65 3.07
N ASP A 54 9.67 10.77 4.29
CA ASP A 54 9.81 11.98 5.11
C ASP A 54 9.34 13.24 4.38
N GLY A 55 8.27 13.09 3.59
CA GLY A 55 7.68 14.14 2.75
C GLY A 55 8.31 14.31 1.36
N VAL A 56 9.48 13.72 1.10
CA VAL A 56 10.21 13.85 -0.18
C VAL A 56 9.84 12.72 -1.14
N SER A 57 9.41 13.08 -2.34
CA SER A 57 9.13 12.11 -3.42
C SER A 57 10.39 11.37 -3.85
N PHE A 58 10.32 10.04 -3.94
CA PHE A 58 11.48 9.22 -4.32
C PHE A 58 11.15 8.08 -5.30
N GLY A 59 9.88 7.94 -5.69
CA GLY A 59 9.46 6.96 -6.70
C GLY A 59 7.99 7.10 -7.09
N ALA A 60 7.63 6.49 -8.22
CA ALA A 60 6.25 6.32 -8.65
C ALA A 60 6.04 4.87 -9.09
N VAL A 61 4.92 4.26 -8.73
CA VAL A 61 4.68 2.82 -8.97
C VAL A 61 3.22 2.54 -9.27
N GLY A 62 2.95 1.38 -9.88
CA GLY A 62 1.61 0.83 -9.96
C GLY A 62 0.69 1.66 -10.84
N GLU A 63 1.03 1.78 -12.12
CA GLU A 63 0.08 2.29 -13.11
C GLU A 63 -1.20 1.45 -13.02
N ARG A 64 -2.37 2.12 -12.98
CA ARG A 64 -3.68 1.46 -13.03
C ARG A 64 -4.02 0.59 -11.81
N CYS A 65 -3.33 0.75 -10.67
CA CYS A 65 -3.42 -0.21 -9.55
C CYS A 65 -4.62 -0.04 -8.60
N GLY A 66 -5.43 1.00 -8.76
CA GLY A 66 -6.50 1.34 -7.80
C GLY A 66 -7.51 0.21 -7.54
N HIS A 67 -7.88 -0.54 -8.56
CA HIS A 67 -8.79 -1.69 -8.43
C HIS A 67 -8.16 -2.86 -7.65
N LEU A 68 -6.85 -3.08 -7.79
CA LEU A 68 -6.11 -4.10 -7.03
C LEU A 68 -6.07 -3.76 -5.55
N LEU A 69 -5.84 -2.48 -5.21
CA LEU A 69 -5.89 -1.98 -3.84
C LEU A 69 -7.29 -2.13 -3.24
N ALA A 70 -8.34 -1.78 -4.00
CA ALA A 70 -9.73 -1.93 -3.56
C ALA A 70 -10.08 -3.39 -3.28
N GLY A 71 -9.77 -4.30 -4.22
CA GLY A 71 -10.00 -5.73 -4.02
C GLY A 71 -9.19 -6.31 -2.86
N LEU A 72 -7.95 -5.83 -2.63
CA LEU A 72 -7.18 -6.26 -1.46
C LEU A 72 -7.80 -5.76 -0.15
N ALA A 73 -8.28 -4.51 -0.10
CA ALA A 73 -8.93 -3.96 1.09
C ALA A 73 -10.17 -4.80 1.47
N GLU A 74 -10.97 -5.19 0.49
CA GLU A 74 -12.13 -6.07 0.69
C GLU A 74 -11.71 -7.45 1.22
N ARG A 75 -10.68 -8.07 0.64
CA ARG A 75 -10.16 -9.36 1.12
C ARG A 75 -9.60 -9.28 2.54
N VAL A 76 -8.92 -8.19 2.91
CA VAL A 76 -8.43 -7.96 4.27
C VAL A 76 -9.58 -7.77 5.26
N ALA A 77 -10.61 -7.00 4.88
CA ALA A 77 -11.81 -6.85 5.70
C ALA A 77 -12.53 -8.20 5.91
N ALA A 78 -12.69 -8.99 4.85
CA ALA A 78 -13.28 -10.32 4.91
C ALA A 78 -12.46 -11.28 5.79
N ALA A 79 -11.13 -11.23 5.71
CA ALA A 79 -10.26 -12.04 6.56
C ALA A 79 -10.40 -11.68 8.05
N ARG A 80 -10.56 -10.38 8.38
CA ARG A 80 -10.69 -9.92 9.78
C ARG A 80 -12.04 -10.23 10.42
N ALA A 81 -13.09 -10.42 9.61
CA ALA A 81 -14.45 -10.69 10.10
C ALA A 81 -14.50 -11.91 11.05
N ALA A 82 -15.35 -11.85 12.08
CA ALA A 82 -15.40 -12.86 13.14
C ALA A 82 -15.79 -14.27 12.63
N GLY A 83 -16.60 -14.36 11.58
CA GLY A 83 -17.01 -15.63 10.96
C GLY A 83 -16.10 -16.10 9.82
N SER A 84 -14.94 -15.48 9.62
CA SER A 84 -14.06 -15.84 8.50
C SER A 84 -13.32 -17.16 8.77
N PRO A 85 -12.88 -17.89 7.73
CA PRO A 85 -11.97 -19.02 7.89
C PRO A 85 -10.66 -18.64 8.61
N GLN A 86 -10.26 -17.37 8.53
CA GLN A 86 -9.06 -16.89 9.22
C GLN A 86 -9.28 -16.72 10.72
N ALA A 87 -10.49 -16.40 11.17
CA ALA A 87 -10.80 -16.30 12.59
C ALA A 87 -10.65 -17.64 13.32
N ALA A 88 -10.94 -18.76 12.64
CA ALA A 88 -10.72 -20.10 13.19
C ALA A 88 -9.23 -20.48 13.32
N ARG A 89 -8.36 -19.91 12.48
CA ARG A 89 -6.91 -20.22 12.43
C ARG A 89 -6.06 -19.23 13.21
N TRP A 90 -6.51 -17.98 13.30
CA TRP A 90 -5.81 -16.85 13.90
C TRP A 90 -6.71 -16.20 14.96
N PRO A 91 -6.57 -16.59 16.23
CA PRO A 91 -7.40 -16.08 17.32
C PRO A 91 -7.30 -14.56 17.44
N ASP A 92 -6.09 -14.00 17.31
CA ASP A 92 -5.83 -12.57 17.31
C ASP A 92 -6.33 -11.92 16.00
N PRO A 93 -7.28 -10.96 16.03
CA PRO A 93 -7.74 -10.25 14.85
C PRO A 93 -6.63 -9.61 14.03
N ASP A 94 -5.55 -9.19 14.67
CA ASP A 94 -4.44 -8.49 14.04
C ASP A 94 -3.49 -9.41 13.26
N ASP A 95 -3.66 -10.73 13.42
CA ASP A 95 -2.96 -11.77 12.66
C ASP A 95 -3.82 -12.33 11.50
N ARG A 96 -5.07 -11.86 11.36
CA ARG A 96 -5.99 -12.32 10.31
C ARG A 96 -5.72 -11.60 8.98
N PHE A 97 -5.03 -12.26 8.07
CA PHE A 97 -4.79 -11.79 6.71
C PHE A 97 -5.43 -12.72 5.68
N PRO A 98 -5.79 -12.23 4.47
CA PRO A 98 -6.27 -13.10 3.41
C PRO A 98 -5.20 -14.12 3.03
N GLU A 99 -5.64 -15.29 2.54
CA GLU A 99 -4.69 -16.20 1.93
C GLU A 99 -4.14 -15.60 0.62
N PRO A 100 -2.85 -15.76 0.33
CA PRO A 100 -2.29 -15.45 -0.98
C PRO A 100 -2.91 -16.31 -2.09
N ALA A 101 -2.86 -15.78 -3.31
CA ALA A 101 -3.02 -16.60 -4.50
C ALA A 101 -1.69 -17.29 -4.83
N GLY A 102 -1.46 -18.50 -4.29
CA GLY A 102 -0.40 -19.40 -4.77
C GLY A 102 0.51 -20.01 -3.68
N PRO A 103 1.18 -21.14 -4.00
CA PRO A 103 2.14 -21.78 -3.11
C PRO A 103 3.47 -21.02 -3.13
N GLY A 104 3.77 -20.31 -2.05
CA GLY A 104 5.04 -19.60 -1.86
C GLY A 104 5.45 -19.60 -0.39
N ARG A 105 6.77 -19.59 -0.12
CA ARG A 105 7.31 -19.60 1.26
C ARG A 105 6.92 -18.34 2.05
N GLU A 106 6.70 -17.22 1.33
CA GLU A 106 6.22 -15.95 1.88
C GLU A 106 5.20 -15.33 0.93
N PRO A 107 3.94 -15.25 1.35
CA PRO A 107 2.92 -14.83 0.44
C PRO A 107 2.90 -13.34 0.13
N GLU A 108 2.81 -13.00 -1.15
CA GLU A 108 2.70 -11.61 -1.61
C GLU A 108 1.22 -11.18 -1.66
N LEU A 109 0.90 -10.04 -1.03
CA LEU A 109 -0.42 -9.42 -1.10
C LEU A 109 -0.54 -8.49 -2.31
N PHE A 110 0.55 -7.81 -2.66
CA PHE A 110 0.72 -7.06 -3.90
C PHE A 110 2.19 -6.73 -4.15
N ALA A 111 2.54 -6.52 -5.42
CA ALA A 111 3.75 -5.82 -5.85
C ALA A 111 3.41 -4.86 -6.99
N PHE A 112 3.78 -3.60 -6.80
CA PHE A 112 3.64 -2.54 -7.80
C PHE A 112 5.02 -2.05 -8.21
N ARG A 113 5.25 -2.02 -9.51
CA ARG A 113 6.49 -1.52 -10.13
C ARG A 113 6.17 -0.37 -11.06
N TYR A 114 7.15 0.49 -11.33
CA TYR A 114 7.04 1.45 -12.43
C TYR A 114 6.97 0.69 -13.76
N ARG A 115 6.03 1.06 -14.64
CA ARG A 115 5.98 0.56 -16.01
C ARG A 115 6.20 1.73 -16.97
N GLU A 116 7.34 1.73 -17.63
CA GLU A 116 7.43 2.23 -19.01
C GLU A 116 7.91 1.07 -19.89
N ARG A 117 7.42 1.01 -21.13
CA ARG A 117 7.62 -0.11 -22.07
C ARG A 117 9.11 -0.39 -22.42
N ALA A 118 10.04 0.45 -21.98
CA ALA A 118 11.45 0.37 -22.31
C ALA A 118 12.43 0.34 -21.12
N ASP A 119 11.99 0.43 -19.86
CA ASP A 119 12.92 0.84 -18.79
C ASP A 119 13.40 -0.25 -17.82
N LEU A 120 14.70 -0.14 -17.52
CA LEU A 120 15.49 -0.91 -16.57
C LEU A 120 14.91 -0.83 -15.14
N ALA A 121 15.24 -1.81 -14.30
CA ALA A 121 14.70 -2.05 -12.95
C ALA A 121 14.95 -0.96 -11.86
N SER A 122 15.13 0.31 -12.24
CA SER A 122 15.65 1.38 -11.37
C SER A 122 14.62 2.44 -10.95
N THR A 123 13.35 2.39 -11.36
CA THR A 123 12.40 3.51 -11.18
C THR A 123 11.47 3.41 -9.95
N GLY A 124 11.40 2.25 -9.31
CA GLY A 124 10.76 2.08 -7.99
C GLY A 124 9.84 0.86 -7.88
N GLU A 125 9.73 0.32 -6.67
CA GLU A 125 8.90 -0.83 -6.32
C GLU A 125 8.22 -0.59 -4.97
N LEU A 126 6.93 -0.91 -4.88
CA LEU A 126 6.19 -1.02 -3.62
C LEU A 126 5.63 -2.43 -3.52
N ARG A 127 6.06 -3.18 -2.52
CA ARG A 127 5.67 -4.57 -2.29
C ARG A 127 5.11 -4.75 -0.90
N CYS A 128 4.12 -5.63 -0.76
CA CYS A 128 3.63 -6.09 0.52
C CYS A 128 3.67 -7.62 0.58
N THR A 129 4.48 -8.16 1.50
CA THR A 129 4.56 -9.61 1.75
C THR A 129 4.04 -9.96 3.14
N LEU A 130 3.62 -11.20 3.33
CA LEU A 130 3.21 -11.74 4.62
C LEU A 130 4.35 -12.53 5.24
N ARG A 131 4.68 -12.18 6.48
CA ARG A 131 5.63 -12.92 7.31
C ARG A 131 4.89 -13.57 8.45
N THR A 132 5.18 -14.85 8.68
CA THR A 132 4.72 -15.60 9.84
C THR A 132 5.91 -15.88 10.74
N SER A 133 5.81 -15.52 12.02
CA SER A 133 6.87 -15.76 13.01
C SER A 133 6.30 -16.49 14.21
N ALA A 134 7.07 -17.41 14.79
CA ALA A 134 6.75 -18.05 16.06
C ALA A 134 7.71 -17.54 17.14
N THR A 135 7.15 -17.11 18.27
CA THR A 135 7.92 -16.61 19.43
C THR A 135 7.49 -17.37 20.66
N TRP A 136 8.45 -17.76 21.49
CA TRP A 136 8.15 -18.33 22.80
C TRP A 136 7.72 -17.20 23.73
N VAL A 137 6.53 -17.33 24.33
CA VAL A 137 6.04 -16.41 25.35
C VAL A 137 6.07 -17.16 26.68
N GLY A 138 7.08 -16.86 27.49
CA GLY A 138 7.32 -17.48 28.79
C GLY A 138 8.63 -16.99 29.39
N PRO A 139 8.94 -17.37 30.65
CA PRO A 139 10.21 -17.04 31.28
C PRO A 139 11.40 -17.54 30.45
N PRO A 140 12.47 -16.75 30.29
CA PRO A 140 13.68 -17.21 29.60
C PRO A 140 14.23 -18.48 30.26
N GLY A 141 14.54 -19.51 29.47
CA GLY A 141 15.13 -20.76 29.95
C GLY A 141 14.17 -21.75 30.63
N ALA A 142 12.89 -21.40 30.79
CA ALA A 142 11.89 -22.33 31.32
C ALA A 142 11.12 -23.01 30.17
N THR A 143 11.26 -24.33 30.05
CA THR A 143 10.40 -25.17 29.19
C THR A 143 9.01 -25.36 29.77
N ALA A 144 8.86 -25.25 31.10
CA ALA A 144 7.58 -25.31 31.79
C ALA A 144 6.93 -23.92 31.92
N GLY A 145 5.66 -23.80 31.53
CA GLY A 145 4.84 -22.61 31.76
C GLY A 145 4.84 -21.54 30.66
N GLY A 146 5.61 -21.73 29.58
CA GLY A 146 5.51 -20.88 28.39
C GLY A 146 4.63 -21.49 27.29
N ARG A 147 4.30 -20.68 26.28
CA ARG A 147 3.61 -21.15 25.07
C ARG A 147 4.22 -20.54 23.82
N TRP A 148 4.21 -21.28 22.72
CA TRP A 148 4.49 -20.71 21.41
C TRP A 148 3.34 -19.79 20.99
N ARG A 149 3.67 -18.56 20.62
CA ARG A 149 2.75 -17.63 19.95
C ARG A 149 3.22 -17.44 18.51
N THR A 150 2.34 -17.78 17.58
CA THR A 150 2.50 -17.44 16.17
C THR A 150 1.85 -16.10 15.89
N ALA A 151 2.52 -15.25 15.12
CA ALA A 151 1.99 -13.97 14.66
C ALA A 151 2.19 -13.82 13.16
N ARG A 152 1.31 -13.06 12.51
CA ARG A 152 1.42 -12.70 11.09
C ARG A 152 1.56 -11.20 10.95
N ARG A 153 2.47 -10.75 10.09
CA ARG A 153 2.66 -9.34 9.79
C ARG A 153 2.75 -9.11 8.29
N ALA A 154 2.11 -8.04 7.84
CA ALA A 154 2.32 -7.50 6.50
C ALA A 154 3.57 -6.64 6.52
N VAL A 155 4.55 -6.99 5.69
CA VAL A 155 5.78 -6.24 5.52
C VAL A 155 5.67 -5.45 4.23
N VAL A 156 5.55 -4.12 4.37
CA VAL A 156 5.52 -3.19 3.26
C VAL A 156 6.93 -2.69 3.02
N GLU A 157 7.44 -2.91 1.81
CA GLU A 157 8.75 -2.47 1.36
C GLU A 157 8.60 -1.53 0.18
N ALA A 158 9.31 -0.42 0.20
CA ALA A 158 9.30 0.58 -0.86
C ALA A 158 10.73 0.92 -1.28
N TRP A 159 11.00 0.87 -2.58
CA TRP A 159 12.29 1.14 -3.21
C TRP A 159 12.07 2.20 -4.27
N GLY A 160 13.02 3.12 -4.43
CA GLY A 160 12.97 4.16 -5.46
C GLY A 160 14.32 4.35 -6.14
N ALA A 161 14.41 5.33 -7.03
CA ALA A 161 15.55 5.51 -7.92
C ALA A 161 16.90 5.75 -7.21
N GLY A 162 16.88 6.22 -5.96
CA GLY A 162 18.08 6.42 -5.14
C GLY A 162 18.59 5.18 -4.39
N GLY A 163 17.99 3.99 -4.58
CA GLY A 163 18.43 2.73 -3.95
C GLY A 163 18.19 2.61 -2.44
N ARG A 164 17.71 3.66 -1.77
CA ARG A 164 17.36 3.65 -0.34
C ARG A 164 15.93 3.15 -0.14
N GLY A 165 15.79 1.85 0.07
CA GLY A 165 14.51 1.24 0.43
C GLY A 165 14.09 1.57 1.86
N VAL A 166 12.78 1.55 2.12
CA VAL A 166 12.20 1.63 3.47
C VAL A 166 11.28 0.42 3.72
N ARG A 167 11.14 0.04 4.98
CA ARG A 167 10.32 -1.10 5.40
C ARG A 167 9.42 -0.72 6.57
N ALA A 168 8.13 -1.00 6.45
CA ALA A 168 7.16 -0.93 7.53
C ALA A 168 6.57 -2.32 7.81
N VAL A 169 6.22 -2.59 9.06
CA VAL A 169 5.65 -3.87 9.51
C VAL A 169 4.29 -3.58 10.14
N LEU A 170 3.25 -4.19 9.61
CA LEU A 170 1.86 -3.88 9.92
C LEU A 170 1.12 -5.13 10.41
N THR A 171 0.27 -4.93 11.40
CA THR A 171 -0.88 -5.80 11.70
C THR A 171 -1.92 -5.75 10.57
N SER A 172 -2.87 -6.68 10.57
CA SER A 172 -3.96 -6.65 9.58
C SER A 172 -4.88 -5.43 9.78
N ALA A 173 -5.00 -4.91 11.01
CA ALA A 173 -5.73 -3.67 11.29
C ALA A 173 -5.04 -2.45 10.67
N GLU A 174 -3.73 -2.36 10.85
CA GLU A 174 -2.92 -1.27 10.28
C GLU A 174 -2.90 -1.33 8.76
N LEU A 175 -2.78 -2.52 8.17
CA LEU A 175 -2.90 -2.70 6.73
C LEU A 175 -4.28 -2.28 6.21
N ALA A 176 -5.37 -2.69 6.89
CA ALA A 176 -6.73 -2.30 6.50
C ALA A 176 -6.92 -0.79 6.56
N ARG A 177 -6.41 -0.15 7.63
CA ARG A 177 -6.45 1.31 7.78
C ARG A 177 -5.66 2.01 6.67
N PHE A 178 -4.43 1.56 6.41
CA PHE A 178 -3.59 2.09 5.34
C PHE A 178 -4.27 2.02 3.97
N LEU A 179 -4.82 0.86 3.61
CA LEU A 179 -5.54 0.69 2.35
C LEU A 179 -6.77 1.60 2.27
N GLY A 180 -7.53 1.70 3.36
CA GLY A 180 -8.69 2.60 3.45
C GLY A 180 -8.32 4.07 3.26
N GLU A 181 -7.20 4.52 3.86
CA GLU A 181 -6.71 5.90 3.72
C GLU A 181 -6.25 6.21 2.29
N VAL A 182 -5.51 5.29 1.65
CA VAL A 182 -5.08 5.43 0.25
C VAL A 182 -6.29 5.47 -0.69
N LEU A 183 -7.26 4.57 -0.51
CA LEU A 183 -8.46 4.54 -1.35
C LEU A 183 -9.33 5.79 -1.15
N ALA A 184 -9.49 6.27 0.09
CA ALA A 184 -10.23 7.51 0.36
C ALA A 184 -9.54 8.74 -0.24
N GLU A 185 -8.21 8.76 -0.31
CA GLU A 185 -7.46 9.82 -1.00
C GLU A 185 -7.65 9.74 -2.52
N ALA A 186 -7.62 8.54 -3.09
CA ALA A 186 -7.88 8.33 -4.53
C ALA A 186 -9.29 8.79 -4.93
N GLU A 187 -10.30 8.46 -4.12
CA GLU A 187 -11.69 8.91 -4.31
C GLU A 187 -11.80 10.44 -4.23
N ARG A 188 -11.14 11.07 -3.25
CA ARG A 188 -11.08 12.55 -3.14
C ARG A 188 -10.38 13.21 -4.32
N ALA A 189 -9.43 12.53 -4.94
CA ALA A 189 -8.76 12.97 -6.17
C ALA A 189 -9.59 12.72 -7.45
N GLY A 190 -10.77 12.10 -7.33
CA GLY A 190 -11.70 11.82 -8.43
C GLY A 190 -11.40 10.54 -9.21
N ALA A 191 -10.43 9.72 -8.79
CA ALA A 191 -10.13 8.46 -9.46
C ALA A 191 -11.08 7.36 -8.96
N GLY A 192 -11.98 6.90 -9.82
CA GLY A 192 -12.98 5.88 -9.48
C GLY A 192 -12.37 4.47 -9.33
N CYS A 193 -11.69 4.18 -8.22
CA CYS A 193 -11.08 2.86 -7.98
C CYS A 193 -12.11 1.71 -7.92
N ARG A 194 -13.37 2.00 -7.56
CA ARG A 194 -14.47 1.04 -7.42
C ARG A 194 -15.28 0.81 -8.70
N VAL A 195 -15.24 1.74 -9.66
CA VAL A 195 -16.14 1.76 -10.83
C VAL A 195 -15.70 0.77 -11.93
N HIS A 196 -14.41 0.41 -11.97
CA HIS A 196 -13.89 -0.52 -12.98
C HIS A 196 -14.05 -2.01 -12.61
N ALA A 197 -14.25 -2.36 -11.34
CA ALA A 197 -14.50 -3.75 -10.93
C ALA A 197 -15.82 -4.29 -11.49
N ALA A 198 -16.85 -3.44 -11.63
CA ALA A 198 -18.15 -3.83 -12.16
C ALA A 198 -18.19 -3.96 -13.70
N ARG A 199 -17.22 -3.40 -14.43
CA ARG A 199 -17.18 -3.42 -15.91
C ARG A 199 -16.33 -4.54 -16.49
N SER A 200 -15.41 -5.11 -15.73
CA SER A 200 -14.55 -6.24 -16.17
C SER A 200 -15.16 -7.62 -15.88
N ALA A 201 -16.36 -7.67 -15.29
CA ALA A 201 -17.10 -8.90 -14.99
C ALA A 201 -18.27 -9.14 -15.97
N ARG A 202 -18.25 -8.51 -17.16
CA ARG A 202 -19.19 -8.74 -18.26
C ARG A 202 -18.46 -9.20 -19.50
#